data_AF-A0A1H8UJB3-F1
#
_entry.id   AF-A0A1H8UJB3-F1
#
_cell.length_a   1.000
_cell.length_b   1.000
_cell.length_c   1.000
_cell.angle_alpha   90.00
_cell.angle_beta   90.00
_cell.angle_gamma   90.00
#
_symmetry.space_group_name_H-M   'P 1'
#
loop_
_entity.id
_entity.type
_entity.pdbx_description
1 polymer ?
#
loop_
_entity_poly.entity_id
_entity_poly.type
_entity_poly.pdbx_seq_one_letter_code
_entity_poly.pdbx_strand_id
1 'polypeptide(L)'
;MAGATRPVATADRVYAHEMDSLLCAVDAASGEAVWERSVDGPHGSLALGDDVVVALAESTVLGLDPETGETQWTGPESEAGLF
;
A
#
# COMPACT_ATOMS: atom_id res chain seq x y z
N MET A 1 6.37 18.38 8.32
CA MET A 1 6.85 18.15 6.95
C MET A 1 6.12 16.92 6.46
N ALA A 2 5.25 17.05 5.45
CA ALA A 2 4.63 15.90 4.81
C ALA A 2 5.74 15.07 4.16
N GLY A 3 6.03 13.88 4.70
CA GLY A 3 6.88 12.93 4.00
C GLY A 3 6.22 12.61 2.69
N ALA A 4 6.86 12.92 1.56
CA ALA A 4 6.31 12.63 0.25
C ALA A 4 6.16 11.11 0.12
N THR A 5 4.95 10.59 0.37
CA THR A 5 4.60 9.23 0.00
C THR A 5 4.70 9.19 -1.53
N ARG A 6 5.40 8.19 -2.06
CA ARG A 6 5.49 8.00 -3.50
C ARG A 6 4.29 7.15 -3.91
N PRO A 7 3.29 7.72 -4.60
CA PRO A 7 2.20 6.91 -5.12
C PRO A 7 2.75 5.93 -6.15
N VAL A 8 2.14 4.76 -6.22
CA VAL A 8 2.44 3.75 -7.24
C VAL A 8 1.28 3.70 -8.20
N ALA A 9 1.54 3.68 -9.51
CA ALA A 9 0.49 3.73 -10.53
C ALA A 9 0.65 2.60 -11.55
N THR A 10 -0.47 2.04 -11.97
CA THR A 10 -0.63 1.21 -13.18
C THR A 10 -1.31 2.02 -14.29
N ALA A 11 -1.71 1.35 -15.37
CA ALA A 11 -2.52 1.97 -16.42
C ALA A 11 -3.94 2.35 -15.93
N ASP A 12 -4.43 1.68 -14.88
CA ASP A 12 -5.83 1.64 -14.47
C ASP A 12 -6.04 2.10 -13.02
N ARG A 13 -4.99 2.05 -12.19
CA ARG A 13 -5.05 2.33 -10.76
C ARG A 13 -3.89 3.21 -10.28
N VAL A 14 -4.16 4.03 -9.27
CA VAL A 14 -3.12 4.72 -8.49
C VAL A 14 -3.30 4.38 -7.03
N TYR A 15 -2.23 3.96 -6.36
CA TYR A 15 -2.18 3.59 -4.96
C TYR A 15 -1.39 4.64 -4.18
N ALA A 16 -1.94 5.14 -3.08
CA ALA A 16 -1.30 6.18 -2.28
C ALA A 16 -1.59 6.05 -0.77
N HIS A 17 -0.60 6.40 0.03
CA HIS A 17 -0.80 6.66 1.46
C HIS A 17 -1.19 8.12 1.67
N GLU A 18 -2.31 8.33 2.34
CA GLU A 18 -2.83 9.62 2.83
C GLU A 18 -2.39 9.84 4.28
N MET A 19 -2.44 11.07 4.81
CA MET A 19 -1.81 11.47 6.08
C MET A 19 -2.44 10.83 7.33
N ASP A 20 -3.67 10.34 7.27
CA ASP A 20 -4.38 9.75 8.42
C ASP A 20 -4.27 8.21 8.45
N SER A 21 -3.10 7.67 8.14
CA SER A 21 -2.86 6.21 8.11
C SER A 21 -3.79 5.47 7.15
N LEU A 22 -4.22 6.14 6.08
CA LEU A 22 -5.10 5.55 5.07
C LEU A 22 -4.28 5.16 3.84
N LEU A 23 -4.52 3.96 3.34
CA LEU A 23 -4.10 3.50 2.03
C LEU A 23 -5.33 3.44 1.14
N CYS A 24 -5.25 4.09 -0.02
CA CYS A 24 -6.32 4.05 -1.00
C CYS A 24 -5.81 3.59 -2.36
N ALA A 25 -6.72 3.00 -3.12
CA ALA A 25 -6.61 2.93 -4.56
C ALA A 25 -7.60 3.90 -5.18
N VAL A 26 -7.21 4.54 -6.26
CA VAL A 26 -8.10 5.36 -7.10
C VAL A 26 -8.05 4.87 -8.53
N ASP A 27 -9.14 5.03 -9.25
CA ASP A 27 -9.18 4.82 -10.69
C ASP A 27 -8.29 5.87 -11.39
N ALA A 28 -7.39 5.42 -12.26
CA ALA A 28 -6.44 6.31 -12.92
C ALA A 28 -7.10 7.26 -13.94
N ALA A 29 -8.28 6.91 -14.47
CA ALA A 29 -8.98 7.70 -15.46
C ALA A 29 -9.93 8.73 -14.82
N SER A 30 -10.70 8.34 -13.80
CA SER A 30 -11.66 9.22 -13.15
C SER A 30 -11.14 9.89 -11.87
N GLY A 31 -10.13 9.31 -11.22
CA GLY A 31 -9.64 9.75 -9.91
C GLY A 31 -10.55 9.37 -8.74
N GLU A 32 -11.60 8.57 -8.99
CA GLU A 32 -12.54 8.13 -7.96
C GLU A 32 -11.93 7.00 -7.11
N ALA A 33 -12.31 6.95 -5.83
CA ALA A 33 -11.83 5.92 -4.93
C ALA A 33 -12.31 4.52 -5.36
N VAL A 34 -11.31 3.68 -5.63
CA VAL A 34 -11.27 2.21 -5.61
C VAL A 34 -11.91 1.61 -4.36
N TRP A 35 -11.04 1.70 -3.36
CA TRP A 35 -11.18 1.17 -2.02
C TRP A 35 -10.30 2.04 -1.13
N GLU A 36 -10.61 2.01 0.15
CA GLU A 36 -9.89 2.75 1.18
C GLU A 36 -9.72 1.83 2.39
N ARG A 37 -8.53 1.85 2.99
CA ARG A 37 -8.18 0.99 4.12
C ARG A 37 -7.30 1.73 5.11
N SER A 38 -7.62 1.60 6.39
CA SER A 38 -6.71 2.01 7.46
C SER A 38 -5.56 1.02 7.61
N VAL A 39 -4.35 1.54 7.61
CA VAL A 39 -3.10 0.78 7.76
C VAL A 39 -2.28 1.45 8.84
N ASP A 40 -2.09 0.76 9.96
CA ASP A 40 -1.35 1.31 11.08
C ASP A 40 0.13 1.53 10.75
N GLY A 41 0.69 2.59 11.32
CA GLY A 41 2.12 2.87 11.30
C GLY A 41 2.58 3.94 10.31
N PRO A 42 3.91 4.18 10.24
CA PRO A 42 4.46 5.22 9.40
C PRO A 42 4.17 4.94 7.93
N HIS A 43 3.77 5.98 7.19
CA HIS A 43 3.53 5.94 5.74
C HIS A 43 4.80 5.46 5.04
N GLY A 44 4.83 4.16 4.74
CA GLY A 44 5.99 3.53 4.13
C GLY A 44 6.00 3.68 2.62
N SER A 45 6.97 3.02 2.00
CA SER A 45 7.01 2.89 0.54
C SER A 45 5.95 1.90 0.10
N LEU A 46 5.24 2.24 -0.98
CA LEU A 46 4.41 1.32 -1.72
C LEU A 46 5.22 0.70 -2.84
N ALA A 47 4.97 -0.58 -3.14
CA ALA A 47 5.47 -1.24 -4.33
C ALA A 47 4.33 -2.04 -4.98
N LEU A 48 4.48 -2.34 -6.26
CA LEU A 48 3.56 -3.18 -7.00
C LEU A 48 4.35 -4.34 -7.62
N GLY A 49 3.92 -5.57 -7.34
CA GLY A 49 4.39 -6.79 -8.00
C GLY A 49 3.39 -7.29 -9.04
N ASP A 50 3.56 -8.52 -9.53
CA ASP A 50 2.60 -9.25 -10.37
C ASP A 50 1.26 -9.44 -9.64
N ASP A 51 0.44 -8.39 -9.64
CA ASP A 51 -0.90 -8.34 -9.05
C ASP A 51 -0.95 -8.29 -7.51
N VAL A 52 0.07 -7.70 -6.88
CA VAL A 52 0.10 -7.48 -5.43
C VAL A 52 0.59 -6.07 -5.13
N VAL A 53 -0.19 -5.31 -4.37
CA VAL A 53 0.24 -4.04 -3.78
C VAL A 53 0.93 -4.36 -2.46
N VAL A 54 2.22 -4.03 -2.37
CA VAL A 54 3.02 -4.22 -1.17
C VAL A 54 3.05 -2.91 -0.38
N ALA A 55 2.56 -2.95 0.85
CA ALA A 55 2.53 -1.81 1.75
C ALA A 55 3.28 -2.14 3.05
N LEU A 56 4.06 -1.18 3.53
CA LEU A 56 4.70 -1.24 4.84
C LEU A 56 3.71 -0.73 5.90
N ALA A 57 3.54 -1.47 6.98
CA ALA A 57 2.66 -1.15 8.10
C ALA A 57 3.36 -1.44 9.43
N GLU A 58 3.67 -0.41 10.21
CA GLU A 58 4.47 -0.47 11.45
C GLU A 58 5.78 -1.28 11.36
N SER A 59 5.68 -2.59 11.57
CA SER A 59 6.80 -3.56 11.58
C SER A 59 6.49 -4.79 10.73
N THR A 60 5.50 -4.65 9.84
CA THR A 60 5.00 -5.70 8.96
C THR A 60 4.95 -5.21 7.51
N VAL A 61 5.11 -6.17 6.60
CA VAL A 61 4.84 -6.00 5.18
C VAL A 61 3.50 -6.66 4.89
N LEU A 62 2.63 -5.94 4.20
CA LEU A 62 1.33 -6.41 3.76
C LEU A 62 1.36 -6.60 2.24
N GLY A 63 0.94 -7.76 1.78
CA GLY A 63 0.56 -7.98 0.39
C GLY A 63 -0.94 -7.84 0.24
N LEU A 64 -1.36 -6.87 -0.54
CA LEU A 64 -2.76 -6.53 -0.76
C LEU A 64 -3.17 -6.84 -2.19
N ASP A 65 -4.42 -7.25 -2.32
CA ASP A 65 -5.08 -7.38 -3.60
C ASP A 65 -5.27 -5.98 -4.24
N PRO A 66 -4.79 -5.74 -5.47
CA PRO A 66 -4.89 -4.44 -6.13
C PRO A 66 -6.33 -4.03 -6.45
N GLU A 67 -7.26 -4.98 -6.61
CA GLU A 67 -8.64 -4.72 -6.97
C GLU A 67 -9.52 -4.45 -5.75
N THR A 68 -9.31 -5.20 -4.66
CA THR A 68 -10.17 -5.13 -3.47
C THR A 68 -9.54 -4.44 -2.27
N GLY A 69 -8.21 -4.34 -2.22
CA GLY A 69 -7.47 -3.85 -1.06
C GLY A 69 -7.39 -4.87 0.09
N GLU A 70 -7.87 -6.10 -0.11
CA GLU A 70 -7.85 -7.15 0.90
C GLU A 70 -6.44 -7.71 1.10
N THR A 71 -6.13 -8.08 2.33
CA THR A 71 -4.82 -8.67 2.65
C THR A 71 -4.75 -10.11 2.14
N GLN A 72 -3.89 -10.34 1.15
CA GLN A 72 -3.56 -11.68 0.66
C GLN A 72 -2.52 -12.36 1.58
N TRP A 73 -1.55 -11.60 2.11
CA TRP A 73 -0.55 -12.12 3.05
C TRP A 73 0.04 -11.02 3.95
N THR A 74 0.68 -11.44 5.04
CA THR A 74 1.41 -10.57 5.96
C THR A 74 2.75 -11.21 6.33
N GLY A 75 3.81 -10.40 6.37
CA GLY A 75 5.15 -10.81 6.79
C GLY A 75 5.83 -9.76 7.67
N PRO A 76 6.94 -10.09 8.36
CA PRO A 76 7.71 -9.10 9.10
C PRO A 76 8.46 -8.14 8.14
N GLU A 77 8.58 -6.86 8.50
CA GLU A 77 9.40 -5.87 7.76
C GLU A 77 10.87 -6.27 7.71
N SER A 78 11.39 -6.76 8.83
CA SER A 78 12.74 -7.26 8.94
C SER A 78 12.69 -8.76 9.16
N GLU A 79 13.16 -9.53 8.19
CA GLU A 79 13.59 -10.90 8.43
C GLU A 79 14.97 -10.88 9.12
N ALA A 80 15.03 -10.27 10.32
CA ALA A 80 16.21 -10.35 11.17
C ALA A 80 16.18 -11.70 11.90
N GLY A 81 16.38 -12.79 11.15
CA GLY A 81 16.18 -14.11 11.72
C GLY A 81 16.62 -15.32 10.91
N LEU A 82 17.58 -15.20 9.99
CA LEU A 82 18.22 -16.40 9.40
C LEU A 82 19.70 -16.13 9.04
N PHE A 83 20.60 -16.32 10.02
CA PHE A 83 21.94 -16.91 9.86
C PHE A 83 22.36 -17.58 11.17
#